data_AF-A0A7J2R4Q3-F1
#
_entry.id   AF-A0A7J2R4Q3-F1
#
_cell.length_a   1.000
_cell.length_b   1.000
_cell.length_c   1.000
_cell.angle_alpha   90.00
_cell.angle_beta   90.00
_cell.angle_gamma   90.00
#
_symmetry.space_group_name_H-M   'P 1'
#
loop_
_entity.id
_entity.type
_entity.pdbx_description
1 polymer ?
#
loop_
_entity_poly.entity_id
_entity_poly.type
_entity_poly.pdbx_seq_one_letter_code
_entity_poly.pdbx_strand_id
1 'polypeptide(L)'
;MSENKNDYDQHELEKIRMRKIKAMMEAKKRKETAQERVVSIYEKIEFVLRVVLAPEAYNYLNNLKDNEPNVYKIVFNELISPDVIQSIDYLLNIIKHRGAIPRKIPLDAILYLERKAKGIKSKIKVKRGDNMMDLSSFLTKE
;
A
#
# COMPACT_ATOMS: atom_id res chain seq x y z
N MET A 1 10.24 63.91 14.58
CA MET A 1 9.45 63.20 13.55
C MET A 1 9.97 61.78 13.38
N SER A 2 9.90 60.96 14.43
CA SER A 2 10.59 59.65 14.48
C SER A 2 9.75 58.56 15.14
N GLU A 3 8.74 58.92 15.95
CA GLU A 3 7.87 57.97 16.65
C GLU A 3 6.83 57.32 15.71
N ASN A 4 6.23 58.07 14.79
CA ASN A 4 5.23 57.52 13.84
C ASN A 4 5.78 56.47 12.85
N LYS A 5 7.10 56.47 12.59
CA LYS A 5 7.72 55.53 11.65
C LYS A 5 7.94 54.16 12.28
N ASN A 6 8.33 54.14 13.56
CA ASN A 6 8.52 52.91 14.33
C ASN A 6 7.21 52.16 14.57
N ASP A 7 6.11 52.88 14.80
CA ASP A 7 4.79 52.28 15.04
C ASP A 7 4.20 51.67 13.75
N TYR A 8 4.40 52.35 12.60
CA TYR A 8 4.05 51.82 11.28
C TYR A 8 4.86 50.57 10.93
N ASP A 9 6.18 50.59 11.17
CA ASP A 9 7.05 49.44 10.94
C ASP A 9 6.70 48.26 11.86
N GLN A 10 6.31 48.51 13.12
CA GLN A 10 5.81 47.48 14.04
C GLN A 10 4.50 46.85 13.55
N HIS A 11 3.55 47.65 13.06
CA HIS A 11 2.30 47.14 12.48
C HIS A 11 2.52 46.30 11.22
N GLU A 12 3.45 46.68 10.34
CA GLU A 12 3.79 45.89 9.15
C GLU A 12 4.50 44.58 9.53
N LEU A 13 5.41 44.61 10.52
CA LEU A 13 6.04 43.41 11.07
C LEU A 13 5.03 42.45 11.70
N GLU A 14 4.03 42.98 12.41
CA GLU A 14 2.96 42.19 13.01
C GLU A 14 2.05 41.56 11.95
N LYS A 15 1.68 42.30 10.89
CA LYS A 15 0.97 41.75 9.73
C LYS A 15 1.76 40.61 9.07
N ILE A 16 3.08 40.77 8.91
CA ILE A 16 3.94 39.73 8.33
C ILE A 16 3.99 38.49 9.24
N ARG A 17 4.12 38.68 10.56
CA ARG A 17 4.07 37.58 11.54
C ARG A 17 2.75 36.84 11.49
N MET A 18 1.62 37.56 11.49
CA MET A 18 0.29 36.97 11.42
C MET A 18 0.07 36.20 10.10
N ARG A 19 0.54 36.72 8.96
CA ARG A 19 0.52 35.99 7.69
C ARG A 19 1.37 34.72 7.73
N LYS A 20 2.56 34.76 8.31
CA LYS A 20 3.43 33.58 8.48
C LYS A 20 2.80 32.53 9.40
N ILE A 21 2.20 32.93 10.52
CA ILE A 21 1.51 32.04 11.45
C ILE A 21 0.32 31.39 10.75
N LYS A 22 -0.49 32.15 10.01
CA LYS A 22 -1.63 31.63 9.25
C LYS A 22 -1.19 30.63 8.18
N ALA A 23 -0.14 30.95 7.43
CA ALA A 23 0.43 30.03 6.42
C ALA A 23 0.97 28.74 7.05
N MET A 24 1.65 28.83 8.20
CA MET A 24 2.11 27.66 8.95
C MET A 24 0.94 26.82 9.47
N MET A 25 -0.10 27.44 9.99
CA MET A 25 -1.29 26.74 10.50
C MET A 25 -2.06 26.05 9.36
N GLU A 26 -2.24 26.71 8.21
CA GLU A 26 -2.84 26.10 7.02
C GLU A 26 -2.01 24.94 6.48
N ALA A 27 -0.68 25.08 6.44
CA ALA A 27 0.20 23.99 6.04
C ALA A 27 0.13 22.80 7.01
N LYS A 28 0.07 23.06 8.32
CA LYS A 28 -0.10 22.03 9.35
C LYS A 28 -1.44 21.31 9.20
N LYS A 29 -2.53 22.05 9.05
CA LYS A 29 -3.88 21.49 8.84
C LYS A 29 -3.97 20.64 7.56
N ARG A 30 -3.31 21.06 6.47
CA ARG A 30 -3.22 20.27 5.23
C ARG A 30 -2.44 18.96 5.44
N LYS A 31 -1.36 18.97 6.22
CA LYS A 31 -0.61 17.75 6.56
C LYS A 31 -1.43 16.80 7.44
N GLU A 32 -2.11 17.33 8.46
CA GLU A 32 -2.97 16.55 9.36
C GLU A 32 -4.11 15.87 8.59
N THR A 33 -4.86 16.63 7.79
CA THR A 33 -5.94 16.07 6.95
C THR A 33 -5.45 15.05 5.91
N ALA A 34 -4.26 15.25 5.35
CA ALA A 34 -3.65 14.25 4.47
C ALA A 34 -3.28 12.96 5.22
N GLN A 35 -2.74 13.09 6.44
CA GLN A 35 -2.37 11.96 7.28
C GLN A 35 -3.60 11.17 7.74
N GLU A 36 -4.66 11.85 8.18
CA GLU A 36 -5.94 11.22 8.56
C GLU A 36 -6.56 10.44 7.39
N ARG A 37 -6.52 10.99 6.17
CA ARG A 37 -6.99 10.29 4.97
C ARG A 37 -6.18 9.03 4.68
N VAL A 38 -4.85 9.08 4.83
CA VAL A 38 -3.98 7.91 4.62
C VAL A 38 -4.29 6.82 5.64
N VAL A 39 -4.45 7.16 6.91
CA VAL A 39 -4.85 6.20 7.96
C VAL A 39 -6.19 5.56 7.62
N SER A 40 -7.19 6.36 7.23
CA SER A 40 -8.51 5.85 6.84
C SER A 40 -8.46 4.89 5.65
N ILE A 41 -7.66 5.18 4.62
CA ILE A 41 -7.51 4.28 3.47
C ILE A 41 -6.84 2.97 3.88
N TYR A 42 -5.83 3.03 4.75
CA TYR A 42 -5.13 1.84 5.22
C TYR A 42 -6.04 0.91 6.02
N GLU A 43 -6.84 1.44 6.94
CA GLU A 43 -7.83 0.67 7.71
C GLU A 43 -8.86 -0.02 6.81
N LYS A 44 -9.33 0.69 5.77
CA LYS A 44 -10.26 0.15 4.78
C LYS A 44 -9.63 -1.01 4.00
N ILE A 45 -8.39 -0.83 3.56
CA ILE A 45 -7.61 -1.88 2.89
C ILE A 45 -7.43 -3.08 3.80
N GLU A 46 -7.05 -2.87 5.05
CA GLU A 46 -6.83 -3.96 6.02
C GLU A 46 -8.10 -4.78 6.24
N PHE A 47 -9.25 -4.09 6.37
CA PHE A 47 -10.54 -4.77 6.44
C PHE A 47 -10.82 -5.61 5.19
N VAL A 48 -10.61 -5.05 3.99
CA VAL A 48 -10.81 -5.78 2.73
C VAL A 48 -9.90 -7.00 2.65
N LEU A 49 -8.60 -6.85 2.96
CA LEU A 49 -7.65 -7.97 2.96
C LEU A 49 -8.05 -9.07 3.93
N ARG A 50 -8.52 -8.71 5.14
CA ARG A 50 -8.98 -9.69 6.14
C ARG A 50 -10.20 -10.51 5.66
N VAL A 51 -11.06 -9.92 4.82
CA VAL A 51 -12.23 -10.60 4.28
C VAL A 51 -11.87 -11.44 3.04
N VAL A 52 -11.03 -10.91 2.15
CA VAL A 52 -10.65 -11.51 0.87
C VAL A 52 -9.63 -12.64 1.03
N LEU A 53 -8.70 -12.53 1.97
CA LEU A 53 -7.68 -13.55 2.22
C LEU A 53 -8.23 -14.67 3.11
N ALA A 54 -7.72 -15.88 2.91
CA ALA A 54 -7.88 -16.95 3.89
C ALA A 54 -7.17 -16.56 5.21
N PRO A 55 -7.64 -17.03 6.38
CA PRO A 55 -7.04 -16.65 7.66
C PRO A 55 -5.53 -16.92 7.72
N GLU A 56 -5.08 -18.05 7.19
CA GLU A 56 -3.67 -18.45 7.17
C GLU A 56 -2.87 -17.54 6.24
N ALA A 57 -3.45 -17.17 5.09
CA ALA A 57 -2.85 -16.26 4.13
C ALA A 57 -2.69 -14.85 4.70
N TYR A 58 -3.70 -14.34 5.41
CA TYR A 58 -3.64 -13.04 6.08
C TYR A 58 -2.59 -13.03 7.20
N ASN A 59 -2.57 -14.07 8.03
CA ASN A 59 -1.57 -14.21 9.09
C ASN A 59 -0.15 -14.28 8.52
N TYR A 60 0.06 -15.04 7.43
CA TYR A 60 1.34 -15.13 6.77
C TYR A 60 1.78 -13.78 6.18
N LEU A 61 0.86 -13.05 5.55
CA LEU A 61 1.14 -11.71 5.03
C LEU A 61 1.55 -10.73 6.14
N ASN A 62 0.89 -10.79 7.31
CA ASN A 62 1.27 -10.01 8.48
C ASN A 62 2.65 -10.40 9.03
N ASN A 63 2.94 -11.69 9.13
CA ASN A 63 4.29 -12.14 9.51
C ASN A 63 5.35 -11.63 8.52
N LEU A 64 5.03 -11.58 7.24
CA LEU A 64 5.93 -11.09 6.20
C LEU A 64 6.14 -9.58 6.30
N LYS A 65 5.14 -8.82 6.75
CA LYS A 65 5.25 -7.38 7.06
C LYS A 65 6.29 -7.12 8.14
N ASP A 66 6.34 -7.96 9.17
CA ASP A 66 7.23 -7.78 10.33
C ASP A 66 8.65 -8.31 10.04
N ASN A 67 8.77 -9.46 9.37
CA ASN A 67 10.05 -10.13 9.14
C ASN A 67 10.78 -9.64 7.87
N GLU A 68 10.04 -9.38 6.79
CA GLU A 68 10.62 -9.02 5.48
C GLU A 68 9.85 -7.84 4.83
N PRO A 69 9.98 -6.61 5.36
CA PRO A 69 9.16 -5.47 4.94
C PRO A 69 9.29 -5.11 3.45
N ASN A 70 10.44 -5.37 2.84
CA ASN A 70 10.68 -5.11 1.42
C ASN A 70 9.90 -6.10 0.53
N VAL A 71 9.90 -7.37 0.90
CA VAL A 71 9.13 -8.41 0.20
C VAL A 71 7.65 -8.14 0.40
N TYR A 72 7.24 -7.73 1.61
CA TYR A 72 5.86 -7.34 1.91
C TYR A 72 5.37 -6.24 0.98
N LYS A 73 6.16 -5.17 0.79
CA LYS A 73 5.77 -4.07 -0.11
C LYS A 73 5.53 -4.55 -1.53
N ILE A 74 6.36 -5.46 -2.05
CA ILE A 74 6.21 -5.99 -3.40
C ILE A 74 4.94 -6.83 -3.50
N VAL A 75 4.74 -7.76 -2.55
CA VAL A 75 3.53 -8.60 -2.49
C VAL A 75 2.27 -7.74 -2.34
N PHE A 76 2.31 -6.72 -1.47
CA PHE A 76 1.21 -5.79 -1.23
C PHE A 76 0.84 -4.99 -2.48
N ASN A 77 1.83 -4.47 -3.22
CA ASN A 77 1.59 -3.73 -4.45
C ASN A 77 1.03 -4.62 -5.57
N GLU A 78 1.33 -5.92 -5.57
CA GLU A 78 0.72 -6.86 -6.50
C GLU A 78 -0.73 -7.19 -6.10
N LEU A 79 -1.01 -7.32 -4.80
CA LEU A 79 -2.35 -7.61 -4.27
C LEU A 79 -3.30 -6.43 -4.42
N ILE A 80 -2.79 -5.20 -4.29
CA ILE A 80 -3.58 -3.98 -4.26
C ILE A 80 -3.11 -3.07 -5.39
N SER A 81 -3.82 -3.14 -6.52
CA SER A 81 -3.61 -2.21 -7.62
C SER A 81 -4.16 -0.82 -7.28
N PRO A 82 -3.69 0.25 -7.96
CA PRO A 82 -4.25 1.59 -7.80
C PRO A 82 -5.77 1.66 -8.01
N ASP A 83 -6.31 0.84 -8.90
CA ASP A 83 -7.76 0.76 -9.17
C ASP A 83 -8.55 0.21 -7.98
N VAL A 84 -7.98 -0.74 -7.24
CA VAL A 84 -8.57 -1.29 -6.00
C VAL A 84 -8.61 -0.21 -4.92
N ILE A 85 -7.59 0.65 -4.83
CA ILE A 85 -7.56 1.77 -3.87
C ILE A 85 -8.67 2.77 -4.19
N GLN A 86 -8.84 3.12 -5.46
CA GLN A 86 -9.90 4.06 -5.89
C GLN A 86 -11.31 3.51 -5.63
N SER A 87 -11.47 2.20 -5.75
CA SER A 87 -12.76 1.51 -5.56
C SER A 87 -12.97 0.95 -4.16
N ILE A 88 -12.10 1.25 -3.19
CA ILE A 88 -12.09 0.64 -1.85
C ILE A 88 -13.43 0.81 -1.13
N ASP A 89 -14.04 1.99 -1.21
CA ASP A 89 -15.33 2.29 -0.58
C ASP A 89 -16.48 1.50 -1.19
N TYR A 90 -16.44 1.31 -2.52
CA TYR A 90 -17.41 0.48 -3.23
C TYR A 90 -17.26 -1.00 -2.87
N LEU A 91 -16.02 -1.50 -2.79
CA LEU A 91 -15.72 -2.87 -2.36
C LEU A 91 -16.21 -3.13 -0.93
N LEU A 92 -15.98 -2.18 -0.02
CA LEU A 92 -16.51 -2.25 1.34
C LEU A 92 -18.02 -2.31 1.37
N ASN A 93 -18.69 -1.49 0.55
CA ASN A 93 -20.15 -1.47 0.46
C ASN A 93 -20.68 -2.82 -0.02
N ILE A 94 -20.06 -3.42 -1.04
CA ILE A 94 -20.41 -4.77 -1.52
C ILE A 94 -20.25 -5.80 -0.41
N ILE A 95 -19.10 -5.79 0.29
CA ILE A 95 -18.82 -6.77 1.35
C ILE A 95 -19.86 -6.67 2.47
N LYS A 96 -20.19 -5.44 2.91
CA LYS A 96 -21.16 -5.20 3.98
C LYS A 96 -22.58 -5.61 3.61
N HIS A 97 -23.03 -5.34 2.38
CA HIS A 97 -24.42 -5.57 1.99
C HIS A 97 -24.69 -6.94 1.36
N ARG A 98 -23.72 -7.52 0.64
CA ARG A 98 -23.91 -8.78 -0.10
C ARG A 98 -23.28 -9.98 0.59
N GLY A 99 -22.49 -9.77 1.65
CA GLY A 99 -22.08 -10.79 2.62
C GLY A 99 -21.14 -11.90 2.13
N ALA A 100 -20.90 -12.05 0.82
CA ALA A 100 -20.12 -13.18 0.31
C ALA A 100 -19.06 -12.74 -0.69
N ILE A 101 -17.80 -13.04 -0.34
CA ILE A 101 -16.72 -13.24 -1.30
C ILE A 101 -16.65 -14.75 -1.53
N PRO A 102 -17.07 -15.26 -2.70
CA PRO A 102 -17.30 -16.68 -2.91
C PRO A 102 -16.02 -17.53 -2.88
N ARG A 103 -14.84 -16.93 -3.07
CA ARG A 103 -13.53 -17.60 -2.93
C ARG A 103 -12.53 -16.68 -2.27
N LYS A 104 -11.98 -17.13 -1.15
CA LYS A 104 -10.87 -16.45 -0.48
C LYS A 104 -9.55 -16.79 -1.16
N ILE A 105 -8.62 -15.84 -1.16
CA ILE A 105 -7.27 -16.05 -1.67
C ILE A 105 -6.53 -16.99 -0.70
N PRO A 106 -6.04 -18.16 -1.16
CA PRO A 106 -5.38 -19.13 -0.32
C PRO A 106 -3.93 -18.73 0.00
N LEU A 107 -3.33 -19.42 0.99
CA LEU A 107 -1.94 -19.21 1.39
C LEU A 107 -0.96 -19.40 0.22
N ASP A 108 -1.20 -20.40 -0.63
CA ASP A 108 -0.33 -20.71 -1.77
C ASP A 108 -0.15 -19.54 -2.74
N ALA A 109 -1.19 -18.69 -2.88
CA ALA A 109 -1.11 -17.50 -3.70
C ALA A 109 -0.13 -16.48 -3.10
N ILE A 110 -0.16 -16.28 -1.77
CA ILE A 110 0.78 -15.40 -1.07
C ILE A 110 2.21 -15.93 -1.14
N LEU A 111 2.40 -17.25 -0.95
CA LEU A 111 3.71 -17.90 -1.08
C LEU A 111 4.26 -17.79 -2.52
N TYR A 112 3.39 -17.89 -3.53
CA TYR A 112 3.77 -17.68 -4.92
C TYR A 112 4.26 -16.25 -5.15
N LEU A 113 3.53 -15.26 -4.65
CA LEU A 113 3.92 -13.84 -4.76
C LEU A 113 5.22 -13.54 -4.00
N GLU A 114 5.41 -14.12 -2.83
CA GLU A 114 6.66 -14.03 -2.08
C GLU A 114 7.83 -14.60 -2.90
N ARG A 115 7.68 -15.81 -3.44
CA ARG A 115 8.73 -16.44 -4.26
C ARG A 115 9.06 -15.61 -5.50
N LYS A 116 8.03 -15.05 -6.15
CA LYS A 116 8.18 -14.12 -7.28
C LYS A 116 8.95 -12.87 -6.86
N ALA A 117 8.60 -12.25 -5.73
CA ALA A 117 9.28 -11.08 -5.18
C ALA A 117 10.75 -11.37 -4.81
N LYS A 118 11.03 -12.57 -4.30
CA LYS A 118 12.39 -13.06 -4.00
C LYS A 118 13.18 -13.51 -5.24
N GLY A 119 12.57 -13.49 -6.43
CA GLY A 119 13.21 -13.95 -7.66
C GLY A 119 13.47 -15.47 -7.71
N ILE A 120 12.80 -16.25 -6.87
CA ILE A 120 12.94 -17.71 -6.83
C ILE A 120 12.21 -18.29 -8.05
N LYS A 121 12.99 -18.66 -9.07
CA LYS A 121 12.47 -19.31 -10.27
C LYS A 121 12.09 -20.76 -9.96
N SER A 122 10.91 -21.18 -10.42
CA SER A 122 10.48 -22.58 -10.39
C SER A 122 11.44 -23.43 -11.22
N LYS A 123 12.22 -24.30 -10.57
CA LYS A 123 13.07 -25.29 -11.25
C LYS A 123 12.24 -26.54 -11.53
N ILE A 124 11.44 -26.51 -12.60
CA ILE A 124 10.78 -27.72 -13.09
C ILE A 124 11.78 -28.44 -14.00
N LYS A 125 12.26 -29.61 -13.58
CA LYS A 125 13.11 -30.47 -14.40
C LYS A 125 12.24 -31.44 -15.19
N VAL A 126 12.49 -31.51 -16.49
CA VAL A 126 11.84 -32.41 -17.45
C VAL A 126 12.86 -33.45 -17.90
N LYS A 127 12.48 -34.73 -17.90
CA LYS A 127 13.31 -35.81 -18.45
C LYS A 127 12.97 -35.99 -19.93
N ARG A 128 13.94 -35.75 -20.83
CA ARG A 128 13.82 -36.04 -22.27
C ARG A 128 14.88 -37.08 -22.64
N GLY A 129 14.47 -38.33 -22.79
CA GLY A 129 15.42 -39.45 -22.93
C GLY A 129 16.25 -39.61 -21.65
N ASP A 130 17.57 -39.69 -21.79
CA ASP A 130 18.52 -39.79 -20.65
C ASP A 130 18.96 -38.44 -20.07
N ASN A 131 18.58 -37.31 -20.68
CA ASN A 131 18.98 -35.98 -20.21
C ASN A 131 17.85 -35.29 -19.41
N MET A 132 18.22 -34.73 -18.26
CA MET A 132 17.38 -33.79 -17.51
C MET A 132 17.59 -32.36 -18.03
N MET A 133 16.50 -31.67 -18.36
CA MET A 133 16.51 -30.27 -18.80
C MET A 133 15.49 -29.46 -18.01
N ASP A 134 15.71 -28.15 -17.85
CA ASP A 134 14.72 -27.26 -17.23
C ASP A 134 13.55 -26.99 -18.20
N LEU A 135 12.31 -26.95 -17.68
CA LEU A 135 11.08 -26.74 -18.44
C LEU A 135 11.10 -25.43 -19.23
N SER A 136 11.66 -24.35 -18.65
CA SER A 136 11.79 -23.06 -19.33
C SER A 136 12.64 -23.15 -20.60
N SER A 137 13.69 -23.99 -20.58
CA SER A 137 14.57 -24.23 -21.72
C SER A 137 13.99 -25.24 -22.72
N PHE A 138 13.00 -26.03 -22.29
CA PHE A 138 12.25 -26.94 -23.14
C PHE A 138 11.18 -26.21 -23.95
N LEU A 139 10.46 -25.26 -23.33
CA LEU A 139 9.37 -24.50 -23.97
C LEU A 139 9.84 -23.45 -24.98
N THR A 140 11.08 -22.99 -24.91
CA THR A 140 11.64 -21.98 -25.84
C THR A 140 12.31 -22.60 -27.09
N LYS A 141 12.24 -23.92 -27.26
CA LYS A 141 12.86 -24.65 -28.37
C LYS A 141 11.92 -24.95 -29.54
N GLU A 142 10.75 -24.33 -29.60
CA GLU A 142 9.87 -24.29 -30.78
C GLU A 142 10.03 -22.96 -31.52
#